data_AF-A0A0M1JSF1-F1
#
_entry.id   AF-A0A0M1JSF1-F1
#
_cell.length_a   1.000
_cell.length_b   1.000
_cell.length_c   1.000
_cell.angle_alpha   90.00
_cell.angle_beta   90.00
_cell.angle_gamma   90.00
#
_symmetry.space_group_name_H-M   'P 1'
#
loop_
_entity.id
_entity.type
_entity.pdbx_description
1 polymer ?
#
loop_
_entity_poly.entity_id
_entity_poly.type
_entity_poly.pdbx_seq_one_letter_code
_entity_poly.pdbx_strand_id
1 'polypeptide(L)'
;MVYQPIYKSSQNPWTPQIQPKSSLLQSRAFELPVEDSEFIDPGMDALDMETESKPGKELEFNILANIPISAPTPPPVEPNQPPLQMKGLTIGEPGDKYEQEADRVARKVVSEINSSSPELQQPPALSRKSMIQRKKPEKASEELTQEIHSVKGEDQLEVPDGEFTVTDPQAIIRRPPPDLGPESGKPLIAKGKKVELLEGFRKETKDYVKVQDKMPSGFQGLLQNYGWTAASNIEGLSPILLKMNPKTQVSDQVTSTGSEADNADVAKTIENLEPITFDRRQSLNNLNKQLKKLQEKSQHLNSKERTKKIDKQIKKTENKIKQIENKISEVDAILELAGEDPGMWFKNFTKITFLGLKMNNPIHIELAKHLIKVEKKFLKEYGSIEEAKKQLGVSEIIKGCREYSTSAEYSMHLFGLAIDLDYWKNPYVALGTKSRNNLNRVLKRAGKLLNKELKFKKDWKSDLSKVYEQNSELDKSLEQYFSFSYDKPSKKTELSKYLQHTKDPEWLGKTVEEAQNIIQQDIDSCAESWSRKGQKDQITESGMMNLKKELVLGIDLDWGGRYGDYMHFDMRNKPIGQKIYQAIQRYKKTQKKKNKQ
;
A
#
# COMPACT_ATOMS: atom_id res chain seq x y z
N MET A 1 20.59 16.56 -66.57
CA MET A 1 19.80 17.79 -66.80
C MET A 1 18.46 17.62 -66.12
N VAL A 2 18.15 18.56 -65.24
CA VAL A 2 17.10 18.52 -64.22
C VAL A 2 15.78 18.99 -64.82
N TYR A 3 14.71 18.22 -64.65
CA TYR A 3 13.34 18.66 -64.89
C TYR A 3 12.68 18.93 -63.53
N GLN A 4 12.31 20.19 -63.29
CA GLN A 4 11.56 20.62 -62.11
C GLN A 4 10.05 20.46 -62.32
N PRO A 5 9.27 20.15 -61.27
CA PRO A 5 7.83 20.25 -61.31
C PRO A 5 7.31 21.61 -60.81
N ILE A 6 6.28 22.07 -61.51
CA ILE A 6 5.50 23.29 -61.36
C ILE A 6 4.57 23.17 -60.14
N TYR A 7 4.57 24.17 -59.24
CA TYR A 7 3.49 24.39 -58.28
C TYR A 7 2.73 25.68 -58.64
N LYS A 8 1.44 25.53 -58.96
CA LYS A 8 0.49 26.62 -59.21
C LYS A 8 -0.09 27.12 -57.89
N SER A 9 -0.07 28.44 -57.74
CA SER A 9 -0.78 29.22 -56.74
C SER A 9 -2.29 29.20 -56.98
N SER A 10 -3.10 28.98 -55.95
CA SER A 10 -4.50 29.43 -55.91
C SER A 10 -4.69 30.43 -54.77
N GLN A 11 -5.14 31.62 -55.16
CA GLN A 11 -5.69 32.64 -54.29
C GLN A 11 -7.15 32.31 -54.04
N ASN A 12 -7.61 32.46 -52.79
CA ASN A 12 -9.03 32.65 -52.47
C ASN A 12 -9.16 33.92 -51.61
N PRO A 13 -10.00 34.90 -52.03
CA PRO A 13 -10.36 36.05 -51.22
C PRO A 13 -11.60 35.73 -50.38
N TRP A 14 -11.70 36.34 -49.19
CA TRP A 14 -12.92 36.77 -48.48
C TRP A 14 -12.67 36.75 -46.96
N THR A 15 -12.48 37.95 -46.40
CA THR A 15 -12.43 38.21 -44.96
C THR A 15 -13.41 39.36 -44.69
N PRO A 16 -14.46 39.19 -43.88
CA PRO A 16 -15.20 40.32 -43.35
C PRO A 16 -14.52 40.86 -42.10
N GLN A 17 -14.11 42.12 -42.18
CA GLN A 17 -13.62 42.97 -41.11
C GLN A 17 -14.77 43.26 -40.12
N ILE A 18 -14.64 42.84 -38.86
CA ILE A 18 -15.46 43.34 -37.75
C ILE A 18 -14.54 44.03 -36.77
N GLN A 19 -14.69 45.35 -36.66
CA GLN A 19 -13.99 46.19 -35.69
C GLN A 19 -14.57 45.95 -34.28
N PRO A 20 -13.74 45.83 -33.23
CA PRO A 20 -14.24 45.76 -31.87
C PRO A 20 -14.66 47.15 -31.37
N LYS A 21 -15.93 47.27 -30.97
CA LYS A 21 -16.45 48.41 -30.22
C LYS A 21 -15.83 48.44 -28.82
N SER A 22 -15.41 49.62 -28.41
CA SER A 22 -14.92 50.00 -27.09
C SER A 22 -15.88 49.59 -25.96
N SER A 23 -15.43 48.73 -25.06
CA SER A 23 -16.10 48.48 -23.79
C SER A 23 -15.63 49.48 -22.74
N LEU A 24 -16.53 50.40 -22.39
CA LEU A 24 -16.47 51.29 -21.23
C LEU A 24 -16.90 50.50 -19.98
N LEU A 25 -15.97 49.79 -19.35
CA LEU A 25 -16.15 49.30 -17.97
C LEU A 25 -14.79 49.33 -17.26
N GLN A 26 -14.58 50.37 -16.46
CA GLN A 26 -13.53 50.42 -15.44
C GLN A 26 -13.76 49.30 -14.43
N SER A 27 -12.80 48.38 -14.29
CA SER A 27 -12.77 47.46 -13.15
C SER A 27 -12.36 48.23 -11.90
N ARG A 28 -13.30 48.28 -10.95
CA ARG A 28 -13.06 48.74 -9.57
C ARG A 28 -12.12 47.73 -8.89
N ALA A 29 -11.07 48.21 -8.23
CA ALA A 29 -10.24 47.38 -7.38
C ALA A 29 -11.08 46.87 -6.19
N PHE A 30 -11.13 45.55 -6.00
CA PHE A 30 -11.66 44.95 -4.78
C PHE A 30 -10.55 44.93 -3.73
N GLU A 31 -10.71 45.71 -2.66
CA GLU A 31 -9.98 45.50 -1.42
C GLU A 31 -10.45 44.18 -0.80
N LEU A 32 -9.50 43.29 -0.53
CA LEU A 32 -9.74 42.06 0.23
C LEU A 32 -9.97 42.46 1.70
N PRO A 33 -11.02 41.97 2.37
CA PRO A 33 -11.16 42.12 3.80
C PRO A 33 -10.03 41.36 4.49
N VAL A 34 -9.31 42.07 5.37
CA VAL A 34 -8.42 41.50 6.38
C VAL A 34 -9.31 40.78 7.39
N GLU A 35 -9.43 39.46 7.27
CA GLU A 35 -9.97 38.63 8.34
C GLU A 35 -8.82 38.19 9.23
N ASP A 36 -8.65 38.93 10.34
CA ASP A 36 -7.99 38.43 11.54
C ASP A 36 -8.85 37.27 12.09
N SER A 37 -8.45 36.04 11.78
CA SER A 37 -8.95 34.86 12.47
C SER A 37 -7.80 34.17 13.18
N GLU A 38 -7.70 34.46 14.48
CA GLU A 38 -6.94 33.67 15.44
C GLU A 38 -7.51 32.25 15.46
N PHE A 39 -6.93 31.37 14.65
CA PHE A 39 -7.26 29.96 14.66
C PHE A 39 -6.50 29.29 15.81
N ILE A 40 -7.24 28.98 16.88
CA ILE A 40 -6.74 28.21 18.01
C ILE A 40 -6.40 26.79 17.55
N ASP A 41 -5.10 26.51 17.53
CA ASP A 41 -4.45 25.23 17.27
C ASP A 41 -4.79 24.19 18.36
N PRO A 42 -5.36 23.01 18.02
CA PRO A 42 -5.22 21.84 18.85
C PRO A 42 -4.08 20.98 18.29
N GLY A 43 -2.92 21.13 18.91
CA GLY A 43 -1.70 20.37 18.63
C GLY A 43 -1.96 18.87 18.49
N MET A 44 -1.90 18.40 17.26
CA MET A 44 -1.50 17.03 16.93
C MET A 44 -0.08 17.16 16.38
N ASP A 45 0.86 17.26 17.32
CA ASP A 45 2.27 17.11 17.02
C ASP A 45 2.43 15.87 16.16
N ALA A 46 3.06 16.07 15.01
CA ALA A 46 3.55 15.03 14.15
C ALA A 46 4.57 14.23 14.98
N LEU A 47 4.06 13.24 15.72
CA LEU A 47 4.84 12.25 16.43
C LEU A 47 5.76 11.62 15.39
N ASP A 48 7.03 11.99 15.51
CA ASP A 48 8.14 11.69 14.64
C ASP A 48 8.06 10.25 14.17
N MET A 49 7.53 10.09 12.95
CA MET A 49 7.07 8.81 12.43
C MET A 49 8.20 8.15 11.65
N GLU A 50 9.35 8.10 12.31
CA GLU A 50 10.47 7.26 11.97
C GLU A 50 10.21 5.88 12.60
N THR A 51 9.87 4.91 11.75
CA THR A 51 10.75 3.75 11.77
C THR A 51 12.10 4.28 11.36
N GLU A 52 13.00 4.47 12.32
CA GLU A 52 14.40 4.14 12.07
C GLU A 52 14.34 2.76 11.42
N SER A 53 14.42 2.72 10.09
CA SER A 53 15.14 1.61 9.50
C SER A 53 16.52 1.75 10.13
N LYS A 54 16.76 1.04 11.24
CA LYS A 54 18.13 0.67 11.57
C LYS A 54 18.70 0.23 10.23
N PRO A 55 19.77 0.87 9.71
CA PRO A 55 20.38 0.40 8.48
C PRO A 55 20.60 -1.08 8.72
N GLY A 56 19.79 -1.91 8.06
CA GLY A 56 19.95 -3.34 8.17
C GLY A 56 21.38 -3.53 7.75
N LYS A 57 22.24 -4.02 8.67
CA LYS A 57 23.63 -4.30 8.36
C LYS A 57 23.63 -5.02 7.02
N GLU A 58 23.97 -4.28 5.96
CA GLU A 58 24.27 -4.85 4.68
C GLU A 58 25.44 -5.77 5.01
N LEU A 59 25.16 -7.06 4.99
CA LEU A 59 26.19 -8.07 4.97
C LEU A 59 27.00 -7.76 3.71
N GLU A 60 28.12 -7.08 3.90
CA GLU A 60 29.11 -6.79 2.88
C GLU A 60 29.39 -8.06 2.07
N PHE A 61 28.89 -8.07 0.84
CA PHE A 61 29.29 -9.02 -0.20
C PHE A 61 30.25 -8.30 -1.14
N ASN A 62 31.43 -7.93 -0.64
CA ASN A 62 32.53 -7.38 -1.43
C ASN A 62 33.87 -8.04 -1.04
N ILE A 63 34.01 -9.34 -1.31
CA ILE A 63 35.30 -10.07 -1.15
C ILE A 63 35.88 -10.49 -2.52
N LEU A 64 35.68 -9.69 -3.57
CA LEU A 64 36.37 -9.89 -4.85
C LEU A 64 36.91 -8.60 -5.50
N ALA A 65 36.86 -7.44 -4.82
CA ALA A 65 37.26 -6.16 -5.41
C ALA A 65 38.74 -5.77 -5.22
N ASN A 66 39.59 -6.63 -4.62
CA ASN A 66 41.01 -6.29 -4.37
C ASN A 66 41.97 -7.41 -4.84
N ILE A 67 41.88 -7.78 -6.12
CA ILE A 67 43.02 -8.42 -6.80
C ILE A 67 43.74 -7.32 -7.58
N PRO A 68 44.98 -6.96 -7.23
CA PRO A 68 45.77 -6.03 -8.03
C PRO A 68 46.10 -6.69 -9.38
N ILE A 69 45.50 -6.20 -10.45
CA ILE A 69 45.84 -6.59 -11.82
C ILE A 69 47.09 -5.79 -12.20
N SER A 70 48.27 -6.36 -11.93
CA SER A 70 49.51 -5.93 -12.58
C SER A 70 49.46 -6.39 -14.04
N ALA A 71 49.46 -5.43 -14.97
CA ALA A 71 49.53 -5.70 -16.40
C ALA A 71 50.91 -6.30 -16.76
N PRO A 72 50.99 -7.48 -17.40
CA PRO A 72 52.20 -7.91 -18.06
C PRO A 72 52.36 -7.18 -19.40
N THR A 73 53.56 -6.70 -19.66
CA THR A 73 54.03 -6.18 -20.95
C THR A 73 53.75 -7.14 -22.12
N PRO A 74 53.42 -6.63 -23.32
CA PRO A 74 53.11 -7.48 -24.47
C PRO A 74 54.39 -8.11 -25.06
N PRO A 75 54.38 -9.41 -25.41
CA PRO A 75 55.42 -10.02 -26.22
C PRO A 75 55.25 -9.69 -27.72
N PRO A 76 56.28 -9.92 -28.56
CA PRO A 76 56.31 -9.50 -29.95
C PRO A 76 55.36 -10.30 -30.84
N VAL A 77 54.87 -9.64 -31.87
CA VAL A 77 53.96 -10.13 -32.91
C VAL A 77 54.60 -11.24 -33.75
N GLU A 78 53.96 -12.40 -33.84
CA GLU A 78 54.15 -13.40 -34.90
C GLU A 78 52.85 -13.57 -35.72
N PRO A 79 52.92 -13.72 -37.06
CA PRO A 79 51.76 -13.80 -37.93
C PRO A 79 51.31 -15.25 -38.20
N ASN A 80 50.03 -15.39 -38.57
CA ASN A 80 49.30 -16.59 -39.03
C ASN A 80 48.65 -17.51 -37.98
N GLN A 81 47.37 -17.25 -37.71
CA GLN A 81 46.38 -18.31 -37.45
C GLN A 81 45.11 -18.11 -38.31
N PRO A 82 44.54 -19.18 -38.89
CA PRO A 82 43.34 -19.12 -39.73
C PRO A 82 42.04 -18.96 -38.91
N PRO A 83 40.95 -18.46 -39.51
CA PRO A 83 39.73 -18.08 -38.80
C PRO A 83 38.98 -19.28 -38.21
N LEU A 84 38.60 -19.17 -36.94
CA LEU A 84 37.75 -20.12 -36.23
C LEU A 84 36.31 -20.07 -36.79
N GLN A 85 35.92 -21.09 -37.54
CA GLN A 85 34.51 -21.33 -37.88
C GLN A 85 33.82 -22.08 -36.73
N MET A 86 32.67 -21.54 -36.28
CA MET A 86 31.79 -22.19 -35.30
C MET A 86 31.19 -23.47 -35.92
N LYS A 87 31.67 -24.65 -35.48
CA LYS A 87 31.02 -25.92 -35.79
C LYS A 87 29.75 -26.08 -34.96
N GLY A 88 28.72 -26.62 -35.62
CA GLY A 88 27.32 -26.59 -35.23
C GLY A 88 27.00 -27.18 -33.87
N LEU A 89 26.08 -26.49 -33.20
CA LEU A 89 25.35 -26.99 -32.05
C LEU A 89 24.04 -27.62 -32.59
N THR A 90 24.10 -28.89 -32.99
CA THR A 90 22.91 -29.65 -33.39
C THR A 90 22.34 -30.34 -32.15
N ILE A 91 21.25 -29.81 -31.62
CA ILE A 91 20.43 -30.45 -30.58
C ILE A 91 19.39 -31.31 -31.32
N GLY A 92 19.26 -32.60 -31.00
CA GLY A 92 18.25 -33.49 -31.57
C GLY A 92 18.75 -34.55 -32.56
N GLU A 93 20.02 -34.98 -32.48
CA GLU A 93 20.43 -36.20 -33.20
C GLU A 93 19.94 -37.44 -32.44
N PRO A 94 19.40 -38.46 -33.14
CA PRO A 94 18.98 -39.71 -32.51
C PRO A 94 20.09 -40.34 -31.67
N GLY A 95 19.82 -40.56 -30.39
CA GLY A 95 20.76 -41.08 -29.41
C GLY A 95 21.49 -40.01 -28.59
N ASP A 96 21.14 -38.72 -28.74
CA ASP A 96 21.72 -37.68 -27.89
C ASP A 96 21.32 -37.82 -26.41
N LYS A 97 22.12 -37.21 -25.53
CA LYS A 97 21.94 -37.32 -24.08
C LYS A 97 20.61 -36.75 -23.58
N TYR A 98 20.04 -35.79 -24.29
CA TYR A 98 18.79 -35.14 -23.91
C TYR A 98 17.58 -36.00 -24.28
N GLU A 99 17.64 -36.69 -25.42
CA GLU A 99 16.65 -37.70 -25.83
C GLU A 99 16.61 -38.88 -24.85
N GLN A 100 17.78 -39.41 -24.47
CA GLN A 100 17.86 -40.50 -23.49
C GLN A 100 17.30 -40.11 -22.11
N GLU A 101 17.51 -38.86 -21.69
CA GLU A 101 16.98 -38.35 -20.42
C GLU A 101 15.45 -38.14 -20.50
N ALA A 102 14.94 -37.65 -21.63
CA ALA A 102 13.50 -37.53 -21.87
C ALA A 102 12.80 -38.89 -21.82
N ASP A 103 13.37 -39.91 -22.45
CA ASP A 103 12.88 -41.29 -22.43
C ASP A 103 12.90 -41.90 -21.02
N ARG A 104 13.91 -41.59 -20.23
CA ARG A 104 14.01 -42.04 -18.83
C ARG A 104 12.90 -41.46 -17.97
N VAL A 105 12.60 -40.17 -18.15
CA VAL A 105 11.54 -39.48 -17.42
C VAL A 105 10.16 -40.00 -17.85
N ALA A 106 9.94 -40.20 -19.16
CA ALA A 106 8.70 -40.73 -19.68
C ALA A 106 8.38 -42.13 -19.10
N ARG A 107 9.37 -43.04 -19.06
CA ARG A 107 9.21 -44.36 -18.44
C ARG A 107 8.84 -44.30 -16.97
N LYS A 108 9.44 -43.36 -16.22
CA LYS A 108 9.15 -43.18 -14.80
C LYS A 108 7.70 -42.74 -14.57
N VAL A 109 7.22 -41.77 -15.34
CA VAL A 109 5.83 -41.28 -15.23
C VAL A 109 4.82 -42.37 -15.57
N VAL A 110 5.05 -43.14 -16.64
CA VAL A 110 4.19 -44.27 -17.00
C VAL A 110 4.16 -45.33 -15.89
N SER A 111 5.30 -45.60 -15.25
CA SER A 111 5.36 -46.54 -14.13
C SER A 111 4.59 -46.06 -12.89
N GLU A 112 4.62 -44.76 -12.58
CA GLU A 112 3.89 -44.16 -11.45
C GLU A 112 2.37 -44.17 -11.68
N ILE A 113 1.94 -43.94 -12.92
CA ILE A 113 0.52 -44.00 -13.31
C ILE A 113 0.00 -45.44 -13.20
N ASN A 114 0.77 -46.42 -13.67
CA ASN A 114 0.34 -47.81 -13.67
C ASN A 114 0.44 -48.51 -12.30
N SER A 115 1.13 -47.93 -11.32
CA SER A 115 1.31 -48.51 -9.97
C SER A 115 0.35 -47.94 -8.91
N SER A 116 -0.49 -46.96 -9.26
CA SER A 116 -1.44 -46.35 -8.33
C SER A 116 -2.83 -46.97 -8.46
N SER A 117 -3.11 -48.04 -7.71
CA SER A 117 -4.47 -48.58 -7.52
C SER A 117 -5.06 -48.04 -6.19
N PRO A 118 -6.30 -47.52 -6.17
CA PRO A 118 -6.84 -46.84 -4.99
C PRO A 118 -7.44 -47.84 -4.00
N GLU A 119 -6.75 -48.07 -2.87
CA GLU A 119 -7.33 -48.75 -1.71
C GLU A 119 -7.88 -47.72 -0.71
N LEU A 120 -9.20 -47.72 -0.58
CA LEU A 120 -9.96 -46.95 0.40
C LEU A 120 -9.69 -47.47 1.82
N GLN A 121 -9.01 -46.67 2.65
CA GLN A 121 -8.96 -46.91 4.10
C GLN A 121 -9.60 -45.74 4.87
N GLN A 122 -10.62 -46.08 5.65
CA GLN A 122 -11.32 -45.21 6.60
C GLN A 122 -10.42 -44.82 7.78
N PRO A 123 -10.59 -43.61 8.36
CA PRO A 123 -9.83 -43.20 9.52
C PRO A 123 -10.45 -43.73 10.84
N PRO A 124 -9.63 -44.16 11.82
CA PRO A 124 -10.11 -44.53 13.14
C PRO A 124 -10.37 -43.31 14.04
N ALA A 125 -11.40 -43.45 14.88
CA ALA A 125 -11.88 -42.47 15.84
C ALA A 125 -10.89 -42.21 16.99
N LEU A 126 -10.71 -40.93 17.35
CA LEU A 126 -9.92 -40.50 18.51
C LEU A 126 -10.81 -39.95 19.63
N SER A 127 -10.54 -40.51 20.81
CA SER A 127 -11.21 -40.35 22.10
C SER A 127 -11.04 -38.96 22.73
N ARG A 128 -12.13 -38.45 23.32
CA ARG A 128 -12.17 -37.23 24.14
C ARG A 128 -11.61 -37.51 25.55
N LYS A 129 -10.67 -36.68 26.01
CA LYS A 129 -10.40 -36.51 27.45
C LYS A 129 -10.53 -35.04 27.86
N SER A 130 -11.31 -34.85 28.90
CA SER A 130 -11.65 -33.65 29.65
C SER A 130 -10.57 -33.26 30.67
N MET A 131 -10.74 -32.06 31.24
CA MET A 131 -10.15 -31.50 32.48
C MET A 131 -8.97 -30.55 32.30
N ILE A 132 -9.25 -29.23 32.33
CA ILE A 132 -8.39 -28.25 33.00
C ILE A 132 -9.29 -27.29 33.81
N GLN A 133 -9.02 -27.22 35.11
CA GLN A 133 -9.67 -26.41 36.13
C GLN A 133 -9.35 -24.91 35.97
N ARG A 134 -10.37 -24.06 36.15
CA ARG A 134 -10.23 -22.61 36.25
C ARG A 134 -9.66 -22.23 37.61
N LYS A 135 -8.55 -21.46 37.63
CA LYS A 135 -8.10 -20.68 38.79
C LYS A 135 -8.68 -19.27 38.72
N LYS A 136 -9.22 -18.85 39.85
CA LYS A 136 -9.76 -17.53 40.22
C LYS A 136 -8.62 -16.52 40.42
N PRO A 137 -8.77 -15.23 40.07
CA PRO A 137 -7.97 -14.17 40.68
C PRO A 137 -8.82 -13.29 41.61
N GLU A 138 -8.21 -12.99 42.76
CA GLU A 138 -8.65 -12.04 43.78
C GLU A 138 -8.28 -10.59 43.42
N LYS A 139 -8.92 -9.70 44.18
CA LYS A 139 -9.00 -8.24 44.09
C LYS A 139 -7.69 -7.51 44.40
N ALA A 140 -7.51 -6.35 43.79
CA ALA A 140 -6.78 -5.21 44.37
C ALA A 140 -7.26 -3.87 43.76
N SER A 141 -7.59 -2.94 44.67
CA SER A 141 -7.78 -1.46 44.65
C SER A 141 -7.80 -0.71 43.31
N GLU A 142 -8.78 0.15 42.97
CA GLU A 142 -9.26 1.40 43.64
C GLU A 142 -8.16 2.41 43.98
N GLU A 143 -7.72 3.19 43.00
CA GLU A 143 -7.31 4.61 43.15
C GLU A 143 -6.97 5.22 41.78
N LEU A 144 -7.85 6.10 41.28
CA LEU A 144 -7.59 7.35 40.54
C LEU A 144 -8.87 7.78 39.82
N THR A 145 -9.65 8.63 40.48
CA THR A 145 -10.62 9.52 39.82
C THR A 145 -10.00 10.90 39.75
N GLN A 146 -10.39 11.67 38.72
CA GLN A 146 -10.04 13.07 38.42
C GLN A 146 -8.86 13.27 37.47
N GLU A 147 -9.10 13.12 36.17
CA GLU A 147 -8.98 14.20 35.17
C GLU A 147 -9.35 13.66 33.78
N ILE A 148 -9.82 14.56 32.90
CA ILE A 148 -10.21 14.37 31.49
C ILE A 148 -11.67 13.97 31.29
N HIS A 149 -12.48 14.89 30.74
CA HIS A 149 -13.35 14.65 29.56
C HIS A 149 -13.33 15.93 28.70
N SER A 150 -12.38 15.98 27.76
CA SER A 150 -12.53 16.68 26.48
C SER A 150 -11.94 15.76 25.43
N VAL A 151 -12.79 14.95 24.81
CA VAL A 151 -12.41 14.02 23.73
C VAL A 151 -13.13 14.46 22.46
N LYS A 152 -12.34 14.92 21.50
CA LYS A 152 -12.75 15.33 20.15
C LYS A 152 -12.91 14.08 19.27
N GLY A 153 -14.05 14.00 18.58
CA GLY A 153 -14.26 13.06 17.47
C GLY A 153 -15.56 12.26 17.48
N GLU A 154 -16.51 12.57 18.37
CA GLU A 154 -17.81 11.89 18.44
C GLU A 154 -18.92 12.88 18.05
N ASP A 155 -19.76 12.47 17.10
CA ASP A 155 -20.89 13.29 16.65
C ASP A 155 -21.99 13.22 17.73
N GLN A 156 -22.06 14.27 18.54
CA GLN A 156 -23.21 14.51 19.41
C GLN A 156 -24.45 14.65 18.52
N LEU A 157 -25.47 13.83 18.77
CA LEU A 157 -26.74 13.89 18.06
C LEU A 157 -27.65 14.86 18.80
N GLU A 158 -28.28 15.77 18.07
CA GLU A 158 -29.46 16.47 18.57
C GLU A 158 -30.56 15.44 18.81
N VAL A 159 -31.08 15.39 20.03
CA VAL A 159 -32.23 14.55 20.39
C VAL A 159 -33.50 15.39 20.35
N PRO A 160 -34.59 14.89 19.75
CA PRO A 160 -35.86 15.58 19.74
C PRO A 160 -36.45 15.66 21.15
N ASP A 161 -36.96 16.84 21.52
CA ASP A 161 -37.83 16.98 22.68
C ASP A 161 -39.11 16.18 22.44
N GLY A 162 -39.48 15.34 23.39
CA GLY A 162 -40.66 14.51 23.23
C GLY A 162 -40.76 13.36 24.22
N GLU A 163 -41.89 12.68 24.12
CA GLU A 163 -42.15 11.48 24.88
C GLU A 163 -42.01 10.27 23.98
N PHE A 164 -41.19 9.33 24.41
CA PHE A 164 -40.92 8.14 23.64
C PHE A 164 -41.25 6.87 24.43
N THR A 165 -41.67 5.84 23.72
CA THR A 165 -42.02 4.55 24.31
C THR A 165 -40.84 3.58 24.15
N VAL A 166 -40.43 2.93 25.24
CA VAL A 166 -39.43 1.86 25.17
C VAL A 166 -40.03 0.60 24.56
N THR A 167 -39.45 0.10 23.46
CA THR A 167 -39.93 -1.09 22.74
C THR A 167 -39.22 -2.38 23.18
N ASP A 168 -37.96 -2.28 23.64
CA ASP A 168 -37.17 -3.40 24.14
C ASP A 168 -36.53 -3.08 25.51
N PRO A 169 -36.98 -3.72 26.60
CA PRO A 169 -36.48 -3.50 27.95
C PRO A 169 -35.13 -4.18 28.24
N GLN A 170 -34.66 -5.11 27.39
CA GLN A 170 -33.46 -5.91 27.66
C GLN A 170 -32.17 -5.31 27.09
N ALA A 171 -32.24 -4.18 26.40
CA ALA A 171 -31.12 -3.58 25.69
C ALA A 171 -30.60 -2.29 26.37
N ILE A 172 -30.51 -2.29 27.70
CA ILE A 172 -29.67 -1.31 28.42
C ILE A 172 -28.23 -1.76 28.25
N ILE A 173 -27.39 -0.87 27.72
CA ILE A 173 -25.96 -1.15 27.68
C ILE A 173 -25.46 -0.97 29.11
N ARG A 174 -25.17 -2.10 29.77
CA ARG A 174 -24.70 -2.15 31.17
C ARG A 174 -23.35 -1.45 31.39
N ARG A 175 -22.74 -0.96 30.32
CA ARG A 175 -21.59 -0.07 30.30
C ARG A 175 -21.95 1.02 29.29
N PRO A 176 -21.63 2.29 29.54
CA PRO A 176 -21.62 3.23 28.43
C PRO A 176 -20.69 2.72 27.32
N PRO A 177 -20.74 3.30 26.12
CA PRO A 177 -19.72 3.06 25.11
C PRO A 177 -18.34 3.05 25.77
N PRO A 178 -17.42 2.15 25.38
CA PRO A 178 -16.14 1.90 26.08
C PRO A 178 -15.31 3.13 26.50
N ASP A 179 -15.63 4.30 25.94
CA ASP A 179 -14.90 5.55 26.04
C ASP A 179 -15.53 6.57 27.02
N LEU A 180 -16.71 6.28 27.62
CA LEU A 180 -17.49 7.24 28.45
C LEU A 180 -17.58 6.92 29.96
N GLY A 181 -16.68 6.07 30.50
CA GLY A 181 -16.49 5.87 31.96
C GLY A 181 -17.62 5.12 32.70
N PRO A 182 -17.36 4.33 33.76
CA PRO A 182 -18.36 3.44 34.35
C PRO A 182 -19.35 4.16 35.30
N GLU A 183 -20.63 4.24 34.93
CA GLU A 183 -21.72 4.40 35.90
C GLU A 183 -22.28 3.02 36.26
N SER A 184 -22.19 2.65 37.55
CA SER A 184 -22.54 1.33 38.06
C SER A 184 -24.03 1.22 38.42
N GLY A 185 -24.63 0.08 38.09
CA GLY A 185 -25.87 -0.43 38.71
C GLY A 185 -27.17 0.33 38.41
N LYS A 186 -27.53 0.52 37.13
CA LYS A 186 -28.79 1.18 36.75
C LYS A 186 -29.95 0.20 36.46
N PRO A 187 -31.20 0.58 36.78
CA PRO A 187 -32.40 -0.27 36.69
C PRO A 187 -32.83 -0.54 35.25
N LEU A 188 -33.45 -1.70 35.02
CA LEU A 188 -34.08 -2.05 33.74
C LEU A 188 -35.29 -1.14 33.48
N ILE A 189 -35.40 -0.61 32.26
CA ILE A 189 -36.58 0.16 31.83
C ILE A 189 -37.63 -0.85 31.37
N ALA A 190 -38.85 -0.77 31.89
CA ALA A 190 -39.93 -1.65 31.46
C ALA A 190 -40.36 -1.34 30.01
N LYS A 191 -40.72 -2.37 29.25
CA LYS A 191 -41.33 -2.21 27.92
C LYS A 191 -42.62 -1.40 28.05
N GLY A 192 -42.85 -0.46 27.14
CA GLY A 192 -44.00 0.42 27.17
C GLY A 192 -43.84 1.64 28.08
N LYS A 193 -42.73 1.74 28.85
CA LYS A 193 -42.48 2.91 29.69
C LYS A 193 -42.23 4.15 28.83
N LYS A 194 -42.74 5.28 29.30
CA LYS A 194 -42.59 6.60 28.70
C LYS A 194 -41.35 7.28 29.25
N VAL A 195 -40.45 7.66 28.34
CA VAL A 195 -39.16 8.28 28.66
C VAL A 195 -38.95 9.54 27.85
N GLU A 196 -38.07 10.39 28.33
CA GLU A 196 -37.52 11.53 27.59
C GLU A 196 -36.03 11.31 27.29
N LEU A 197 -35.55 11.94 26.22
CA LEU A 197 -34.18 11.80 25.74
C LEU A 197 -33.35 12.98 26.26
N LEU A 198 -32.19 12.68 26.82
CA LEU A 198 -31.28 13.69 27.36
C LEU A 198 -30.19 14.04 26.37
N GLU A 199 -29.54 13.01 25.83
CA GLU A 199 -28.35 13.13 25.00
C GLU A 199 -28.42 12.03 23.94
N GLY A 200 -27.91 12.32 22.75
CA GLY A 200 -27.76 11.36 21.67
C GLY A 200 -26.32 11.31 21.22
N PHE A 201 -25.85 10.12 20.84
CA PHE A 201 -24.52 9.97 20.29
C PHE A 201 -24.51 8.85 19.24
N ARG A 202 -23.70 9.01 18.19
CA ARG A 202 -23.50 7.99 17.17
C ARG A 202 -22.16 7.30 17.38
N LYS A 203 -22.17 5.97 17.44
CA LYS A 203 -20.95 5.14 17.31
C LYS A 203 -21.05 4.30 16.06
N GLU A 204 -20.09 4.46 15.16
CA GLU A 204 -20.07 3.73 13.89
C GLU A 204 -21.39 3.94 13.13
N THR A 205 -22.21 2.89 13.00
CA THR A 205 -23.52 2.89 12.32
C THR A 205 -24.70 2.81 13.28
N LYS A 206 -24.45 2.90 14.59
CA LYS A 206 -25.48 2.76 15.64
C LYS A 206 -25.67 4.07 16.38
N ASP A 207 -26.94 4.45 16.48
CA ASP A 207 -27.37 5.59 17.27
C ASP A 207 -27.74 5.12 18.67
N TYR A 208 -27.33 5.89 19.65
CA TYR A 208 -27.60 5.64 21.06
C TYR A 208 -28.13 6.90 21.70
N VAL A 209 -29.02 6.72 22.67
CA VAL A 209 -29.65 7.81 23.41
C VAL A 209 -29.63 7.52 24.90
N LYS A 210 -29.41 8.57 25.68
CA LYS A 210 -29.48 8.58 27.13
C LYS A 210 -30.90 8.93 27.51
N VAL A 211 -31.53 8.10 28.35
CA VAL A 211 -32.97 8.21 28.64
C VAL A 211 -33.24 8.36 30.13
N GLN A 212 -34.28 9.13 30.46
CA GLN A 212 -34.79 9.27 31.82
C GLN A 212 -36.31 9.20 31.85
N ASP A 213 -36.88 9.00 33.04
CA ASP A 213 -38.33 9.06 33.24
C ASP A 213 -38.89 10.41 32.78
N LYS A 214 -40.08 10.39 32.18
CA LYS A 214 -40.85 11.61 31.96
C LYS A 214 -41.84 11.79 33.12
N MET A 215 -41.73 12.89 33.86
CA MET A 215 -42.73 13.19 34.90
C MET A 215 -44.04 13.71 34.29
N PRO A 216 -45.20 13.25 34.79
CA PRO A 216 -46.47 13.91 34.50
C PRO A 216 -46.44 15.36 34.96
N SER A 217 -47.06 16.25 34.19
CA SER A 217 -47.20 17.66 34.54
C SER A 217 -47.86 17.81 35.92
N GLY A 218 -47.20 18.52 36.84
CA GLY A 218 -47.69 18.78 38.20
C GLY A 218 -47.21 17.80 39.28
N PHE A 219 -46.43 16.78 38.95
CA PHE A 219 -45.79 15.91 39.93
C PHE A 219 -44.38 16.41 40.33
N GLN A 220 -44.04 16.29 41.61
CA GLN A 220 -42.70 16.50 42.15
C GLN A 220 -42.17 15.15 42.67
N GLY A 221 -41.04 14.70 42.15
CA GLY A 221 -40.40 13.43 42.49
C GLY A 221 -39.01 13.33 41.89
N LEU A 222 -38.20 12.38 42.39
CA LEU A 222 -36.87 12.12 41.85
C LEU A 222 -37.00 11.42 40.49
N LEU A 223 -36.51 12.08 39.44
CA LEU A 223 -36.42 11.50 38.10
C LEU A 223 -35.40 10.36 38.07
N GLN A 224 -35.82 9.19 37.57
CA GLN A 224 -34.92 8.06 37.40
C GLN A 224 -34.19 8.16 36.05
N ASN A 225 -32.86 8.28 36.10
CA ASN A 225 -31.99 8.24 34.92
C ASN A 225 -31.54 6.79 34.64
N TYR A 226 -31.86 6.29 33.45
CA TYR A 226 -31.60 4.89 33.08
C TYR A 226 -30.28 4.66 32.34
N GLY A 227 -29.62 5.73 31.89
CA GLY A 227 -28.38 5.65 31.11
C GLY A 227 -28.64 5.45 29.61
N TRP A 228 -27.67 4.82 28.93
CA TRP A 228 -27.64 4.70 27.47
C TRP A 228 -28.36 3.45 26.96
N THR A 229 -29.14 3.62 25.89
CA THR A 229 -29.75 2.54 25.12
C THR A 229 -29.63 2.81 23.62
N ALA A 230 -29.72 1.77 22.79
CA ALA A 230 -29.74 1.97 21.34
C ALA A 230 -31.04 2.68 20.94
N ALA A 231 -30.96 3.63 20.00
CA ALA A 231 -32.13 4.36 19.52
C ALA A 231 -33.20 3.42 18.91
N SER A 232 -32.80 2.25 18.41
CA SER A 232 -33.71 1.19 17.93
C SER A 232 -34.62 0.60 19.01
N ASN A 233 -34.27 0.77 20.29
CA ASN A 233 -35.07 0.28 21.42
C ASN A 233 -36.16 1.28 21.84
N ILE A 234 -36.25 2.41 21.12
CA ILE A 234 -37.19 3.48 21.37
C ILE A 234 -38.07 3.61 20.13
N GLU A 235 -39.39 3.56 20.33
CA GLU A 235 -40.36 3.56 19.25
C GLU A 235 -40.24 4.81 18.37
N GLY A 236 -40.07 4.62 17.06
CA GLY A 236 -40.07 5.70 16.08
C GLY A 236 -38.84 6.60 16.08
N LEU A 237 -37.83 6.35 16.93
CA LEU A 237 -36.71 7.28 17.12
C LEU A 237 -35.65 7.21 16.01
N SER A 238 -35.28 6.02 15.53
CA SER A 238 -34.24 5.88 14.48
C SER A 238 -34.55 6.68 13.20
N PRO A 239 -35.78 6.65 12.65
CA PRO A 239 -36.14 7.48 11.49
C PRO A 239 -36.07 8.99 11.77
N ILE A 240 -36.26 9.43 13.02
CA ILE A 240 -36.21 10.85 13.39
C ILE A 240 -34.76 11.33 13.46
N LEU A 241 -33.87 10.59 14.13
CA LEU A 241 -32.44 10.92 14.23
C LEU A 241 -31.77 10.93 12.84
N LEU A 242 -32.19 10.05 11.93
CA LEU A 242 -31.76 10.05 10.53
C LEU A 242 -32.14 11.33 9.78
N LYS A 243 -33.29 11.93 10.08
CA LYS A 243 -33.75 13.17 9.43
C LYS A 243 -33.09 14.42 10.01
N MET A 244 -32.78 14.42 11.31
CA MET A 244 -32.22 15.58 12.01
C MET A 244 -30.72 15.78 11.74
N ASN A 245 -30.01 14.77 11.26
CA ASN A 245 -28.57 14.89 10.95
C ASN A 245 -28.25 14.57 9.48
N PRO A 246 -28.61 15.46 8.52
CA PRO A 246 -28.44 15.22 7.09
C PRO A 246 -26.97 15.21 6.62
N LYS A 247 -26.02 15.64 7.47
CA LYS A 247 -24.57 15.62 7.15
C LYS A 247 -24.04 14.23 6.84
N THR A 248 -24.72 13.17 7.30
CA THR A 248 -24.35 11.78 7.00
C THR A 248 -24.83 11.29 5.63
N GLN A 249 -25.72 12.02 4.94
CA GLN A 249 -26.11 11.68 3.56
C GLN A 249 -25.06 12.09 2.51
N VAL A 250 -24.11 12.94 2.86
CA VAL A 250 -23.16 13.52 1.89
C VAL A 250 -21.98 12.60 1.58
N SER A 251 -21.66 11.60 2.41
CA SER A 251 -20.57 10.64 2.11
C SER A 251 -21.01 9.45 1.25
N ASP A 252 -22.30 9.11 1.22
CA ASP A 252 -22.82 7.96 0.45
C ASP A 252 -23.48 8.38 -0.87
N GLN A 253 -23.59 9.68 -1.15
CA GLN A 253 -24.09 10.23 -2.42
C GLN A 253 -22.99 10.58 -3.43
N VAL A 254 -21.82 9.92 -3.37
CA VAL A 254 -20.90 9.91 -4.51
C VAL A 254 -21.44 8.92 -5.56
N THR A 255 -22.24 9.47 -6.50
CA THR A 255 -22.54 8.90 -7.82
C THR A 255 -22.98 7.42 -7.86
N SER A 256 -24.11 7.07 -7.25
CA SER A 256 -24.83 5.85 -7.63
C SER A 256 -25.70 6.09 -8.86
N THR A 257 -25.07 6.30 -10.02
CA THR A 257 -25.69 6.05 -11.33
C THR A 257 -25.42 4.61 -11.81
N GLY A 258 -24.93 3.75 -10.92
CA GLY A 258 -24.92 2.31 -11.14
C GLY A 258 -26.35 1.79 -11.07
N SER A 259 -26.76 1.05 -12.09
CA SER A 259 -28.05 0.38 -12.05
C SER A 259 -28.05 -0.65 -10.90
N GLU A 260 -29.20 -0.94 -10.29
CA GLU A 260 -29.30 -1.99 -9.27
C GLU A 260 -28.74 -3.34 -9.76
N ALA A 261 -28.81 -3.59 -11.07
CA ALA A 261 -28.23 -4.75 -11.73
C ALA A 261 -26.69 -4.81 -11.63
N ASP A 262 -26.00 -3.67 -11.75
CA ASP A 262 -24.54 -3.59 -11.63
C ASP A 262 -24.10 -3.98 -10.20
N ASN A 263 -24.86 -3.55 -9.19
CA ASN A 263 -24.59 -3.86 -7.79
C ASN A 263 -24.86 -5.34 -7.47
N ALA A 264 -25.91 -5.94 -8.05
CA ALA A 264 -26.22 -7.35 -7.87
C ALA A 264 -25.13 -8.27 -8.45
N ASP A 265 -24.58 -7.92 -9.62
CA ASP A 265 -23.50 -8.69 -10.23
C ASP A 265 -22.19 -8.58 -9.43
N VAL A 266 -21.89 -7.41 -8.85
CA VAL A 266 -20.76 -7.23 -7.91
C VAL A 266 -20.94 -8.14 -6.69
N ALA A 267 -22.12 -8.11 -6.08
CA ALA A 267 -22.43 -8.91 -4.90
C ALA A 267 -22.26 -10.41 -5.20
N LYS A 268 -22.79 -10.89 -6.32
CA LYS A 268 -22.65 -12.29 -6.75
C LYS A 268 -21.19 -12.69 -6.98
N THR A 269 -20.40 -11.81 -7.61
CA THR A 269 -18.96 -12.06 -7.80
C THR A 269 -18.23 -12.17 -6.45
N ILE A 270 -18.59 -11.31 -5.50
CA ILE A 270 -18.03 -11.30 -4.15
C ILE A 270 -18.45 -12.54 -3.34
N GLU A 271 -19.71 -12.97 -3.46
CA GLU A 271 -20.23 -14.19 -2.81
C GLU A 271 -19.52 -15.46 -3.30
N ASN A 272 -19.06 -15.46 -4.56
CA ASN A 272 -18.32 -16.57 -5.15
C ASN A 272 -16.81 -16.52 -4.87
N LEU A 273 -16.31 -15.58 -4.06
CA LEU A 273 -14.90 -15.57 -3.67
C LEU A 273 -14.61 -16.79 -2.80
N GLU A 274 -13.85 -17.74 -3.34
CA GLU A 274 -13.40 -18.90 -2.60
C GLU A 274 -12.34 -18.46 -1.57
N PRO A 275 -12.63 -18.57 -0.26
CA PRO A 275 -11.63 -18.31 0.75
C PRO A 275 -10.59 -19.44 0.71
N ILE A 276 -9.33 -19.04 0.74
CA ILE A 276 -8.19 -19.93 0.91
C ILE A 276 -7.53 -19.62 2.24
N THR A 277 -7.04 -20.66 2.90
CA THR A 277 -6.20 -20.48 4.09
C THR A 277 -4.81 -20.05 3.63
N PHE A 278 -4.40 -18.84 4.01
CA PHE A 278 -3.04 -18.36 3.78
C PHE A 278 -2.13 -18.85 4.91
N ASP A 279 -1.35 -19.89 4.62
CA ASP A 279 -0.36 -20.41 5.56
C ASP A 279 0.88 -19.51 5.61
N ARG A 280 0.85 -18.49 6.50
CA ARG A 280 2.02 -17.65 6.79
C ARG A 280 3.23 -18.42 7.32
N ARG A 281 3.04 -19.68 7.77
CA ARG A 281 4.13 -20.54 8.23
C ARG A 281 4.77 -21.30 7.08
N GLN A 282 4.34 -21.13 5.83
CA GLN A 282 4.94 -21.83 4.70
C GLN A 282 6.45 -21.55 4.56
N SER A 283 6.90 -20.28 4.60
CA SER A 283 8.33 -19.93 4.62
C SER A 283 9.05 -20.51 5.83
N LEU A 284 8.41 -20.50 7.00
CA LEU A 284 8.97 -21.06 8.22
C LEU A 284 9.19 -22.58 8.07
N ASN A 285 8.21 -23.30 7.56
CA ASN A 285 8.27 -24.74 7.27
C ASN A 285 9.37 -25.06 6.25
N ASN A 286 9.49 -24.25 5.19
CA ASN A 286 10.55 -24.38 4.19
C ASN A 286 11.95 -24.17 4.80
N LEU A 287 12.11 -23.16 5.66
CA LEU A 287 13.37 -22.90 6.34
C LEU A 287 13.73 -23.98 7.36
N ASN A 288 12.75 -24.50 8.11
CA ASN A 288 12.96 -25.64 9.01
C ASN A 288 13.41 -26.89 8.24
N LYS A 289 12.82 -27.16 7.08
CA LYS A 289 13.25 -28.25 6.18
C LYS A 289 14.69 -28.01 5.67
N GLN A 290 15.04 -26.77 5.33
CA GLN A 290 16.41 -26.42 4.93
C GLN A 290 17.40 -26.59 6.08
N LEU A 291 17.04 -26.15 7.28
CA LEU A 291 17.86 -26.29 8.50
C LEU A 291 18.16 -27.76 8.78
N LYS A 292 17.13 -28.62 8.73
CA LYS A 292 17.28 -30.07 8.90
C LYS A 292 18.28 -30.67 7.90
N LYS A 293 18.17 -30.32 6.61
CA LYS A 293 19.12 -30.77 5.58
C LYS A 293 20.55 -30.29 5.83
N LEU A 294 20.73 -29.07 6.34
CA LEU A 294 22.04 -28.54 6.69
C LEU A 294 22.66 -29.28 7.89
N GLN A 295 21.85 -29.61 8.89
CA GLN A 295 22.26 -30.38 10.07
C GLN A 295 22.65 -31.82 9.70
N GLU A 296 21.85 -32.51 8.86
CA GLU A 296 22.20 -33.82 8.31
C GLU A 296 23.52 -33.76 7.53
N LYS A 297 23.67 -32.75 6.65
CA LYS A 297 24.92 -32.57 5.89
C LYS A 297 26.14 -32.31 6.79
N SER A 298 25.98 -31.57 7.89
CA SER A 298 27.09 -31.34 8.82
C SER A 298 27.57 -32.62 9.52
N GLN A 299 26.68 -33.60 9.75
CA GLN A 299 27.04 -34.87 10.40
C GLN A 299 27.95 -35.76 9.53
N HIS A 300 27.91 -35.60 8.20
CA HIS A 300 28.66 -36.45 7.27
C HIS A 300 29.99 -35.85 6.76
N LEU A 301 30.44 -34.71 7.29
CA LEU A 301 31.63 -34.01 6.79
C LEU A 301 32.85 -34.15 7.70
N ASN A 302 33.86 -34.88 7.21
CA ASN A 302 35.11 -35.20 7.91
C ASN A 302 36.23 -34.13 7.84
N SER A 303 35.93 -32.84 7.58
CA SER A 303 36.98 -31.80 7.58
C SER A 303 36.62 -30.50 8.30
N LYS A 304 37.57 -30.00 9.12
CA LYS A 304 37.43 -28.82 9.99
C LYS A 304 37.01 -27.53 9.26
N GLU A 305 37.37 -27.36 7.99
CA GLU A 305 37.01 -26.16 7.22
C GLU A 305 35.60 -26.24 6.61
N ARG A 306 35.15 -27.45 6.24
CA ARG A 306 33.80 -27.65 5.69
C ARG A 306 32.72 -27.49 6.77
N THR A 307 33.05 -27.75 8.03
CA THR A 307 32.18 -27.53 9.19
C THR A 307 31.86 -26.04 9.38
N LYS A 308 32.87 -25.15 9.39
CA LYS A 308 32.67 -23.69 9.62
C LYS A 308 31.70 -23.02 8.64
N LYS A 309 31.77 -23.36 7.34
CA LYS A 309 30.88 -22.78 6.33
C LYS A 309 29.44 -23.23 6.53
N ILE A 310 29.22 -24.50 6.87
CA ILE A 310 27.88 -25.06 7.10
C ILE A 310 27.32 -24.56 8.43
N ASP A 311 28.11 -24.50 9.50
CA ASP A 311 27.70 -23.93 10.79
C ASP A 311 27.24 -22.48 10.63
N LYS A 312 27.97 -21.68 9.82
CA LYS A 312 27.56 -20.32 9.49
C LYS A 312 26.21 -20.28 8.76
N GLN A 313 25.94 -21.24 7.87
CA GLN A 313 24.65 -21.36 7.18
C GLN A 313 23.53 -21.82 8.12
N ILE A 314 23.79 -22.78 9.01
CA ILE A 314 22.88 -23.25 10.05
C ILE A 314 22.48 -22.07 10.93
N LYS A 315 23.46 -21.38 11.54
CA LYS A 315 23.22 -20.23 12.42
C LYS A 315 22.47 -19.11 11.70
N LYS A 316 22.79 -18.84 10.43
CA LYS A 316 22.05 -17.85 9.61
C LYS A 316 20.59 -18.27 9.41
N THR A 317 20.35 -19.55 9.15
CA THR A 317 19.00 -20.11 8.94
C THR A 317 18.19 -20.10 10.23
N GLU A 318 18.78 -20.52 11.36
CA GLU A 318 18.17 -20.45 12.70
C GLU A 318 17.77 -19.02 13.09
N ASN A 319 18.66 -18.05 12.87
CA ASN A 319 18.36 -16.65 13.14
C ASN A 319 17.19 -16.15 12.27
N LYS A 320 17.13 -16.58 11.00
CA LYS A 320 16.04 -16.22 10.09
C LYS A 320 14.70 -16.84 10.50
N ILE A 321 14.72 -18.09 10.96
CA ILE A 321 13.57 -18.80 11.54
C ILE A 321 13.03 -18.00 12.74
N LYS A 322 13.88 -17.69 13.72
CA LYS A 322 13.50 -16.91 14.91
C LYS A 322 12.93 -15.54 14.56
N GLN A 323 13.52 -14.85 13.58
CA GLN A 323 13.00 -13.56 13.10
C GLN A 323 11.59 -13.69 12.52
N ILE A 324 11.33 -14.72 11.71
CA ILE A 324 10.01 -14.96 11.12
C ILE A 324 9.00 -15.37 12.19
N GLU A 325 9.36 -16.26 13.11
CA GLU A 325 8.50 -16.67 14.24
C GLU A 325 8.08 -15.46 15.09
N ASN A 326 9.04 -14.60 15.45
CA ASN A 326 8.75 -13.36 16.15
C ASN A 326 7.79 -12.50 15.34
N LYS A 327 8.06 -12.29 14.05
CA LYS A 327 7.20 -11.46 13.20
C LYS A 327 5.77 -12.00 13.07
N ILE A 328 5.59 -13.32 12.99
CA ILE A 328 4.26 -13.94 12.99
C ILE A 328 3.54 -13.61 14.31
N SER A 329 4.20 -13.81 15.45
CA SER A 329 3.65 -13.49 16.78
C SER A 329 3.30 -12.00 16.93
N GLU A 330 4.15 -11.10 16.41
CA GLU A 330 3.88 -9.66 16.42
C GLU A 330 2.65 -9.30 15.57
N VAL A 331 2.48 -9.91 14.39
CA VAL A 331 1.29 -9.69 13.53
C VAL A 331 0.02 -10.21 14.21
N ASP A 332 0.08 -11.36 14.88
CA ASP A 332 -1.04 -11.93 15.62
C ASP A 332 -1.47 -11.00 16.75
N ALA A 333 -0.52 -10.49 17.53
CA ALA A 333 -0.79 -9.50 18.58
C ALA A 333 -1.37 -8.19 18.03
N ILE A 334 -0.95 -7.75 16.83
CA ILE A 334 -1.52 -6.56 16.18
C ILE A 334 -2.97 -6.80 15.77
N LEU A 335 -3.29 -7.97 15.22
CA LEU A 335 -4.67 -8.32 14.87
C LEU A 335 -5.56 -8.40 16.11
N GLU A 336 -5.08 -9.01 17.19
CA GLU A 336 -5.80 -9.04 18.47
C GLU A 336 -6.04 -7.62 19.02
N LEU A 337 -5.03 -6.74 18.95
CA LEU A 337 -5.18 -5.32 19.30
C LEU A 337 -6.13 -4.56 18.36
N ALA A 338 -6.29 -5.03 17.13
CA ALA A 338 -7.29 -4.55 16.21
C ALA A 338 -8.67 -5.18 16.49
N GLY A 339 -8.81 -6.11 17.44
CA GLY A 339 -10.06 -6.81 17.71
C GLY A 339 -10.44 -7.82 16.63
N GLU A 340 -9.45 -8.34 15.91
CA GLU A 340 -9.59 -9.42 14.93
C GLU A 340 -9.01 -10.73 15.51
N ASP A 341 -9.61 -11.87 15.16
CA ASP A 341 -9.04 -13.18 15.49
C ASP A 341 -7.99 -13.58 14.44
N PRO A 342 -6.71 -13.76 14.79
CA PRO A 342 -5.68 -14.10 13.81
C PRO A 342 -5.97 -15.42 13.07
N GLY A 343 -6.51 -16.42 13.75
CA GLY A 343 -6.81 -17.72 13.15
C GLY A 343 -7.87 -17.63 12.05
N MET A 344 -8.90 -16.82 12.25
CA MET A 344 -9.95 -16.54 11.28
C MET A 344 -9.49 -15.56 10.20
N TRP A 345 -8.70 -14.54 10.56
CA TRP A 345 -8.16 -13.56 9.61
C TRP A 345 -7.45 -14.24 8.43
N PHE A 346 -6.55 -15.19 8.71
CA PHE A 346 -5.78 -15.86 7.66
C PHE A 346 -6.53 -17.00 6.95
N LYS A 347 -7.75 -17.32 7.37
CA LYS A 347 -8.66 -18.17 6.58
C LYS A 347 -9.43 -17.40 5.51
N ASN A 348 -9.46 -16.07 5.61
CA ASN A 348 -10.22 -15.18 4.73
C ASN A 348 -9.34 -14.52 3.65
N PHE A 349 -8.41 -15.29 3.09
CA PHE A 349 -7.61 -14.85 1.95
C PHE A 349 -8.22 -15.38 0.65
N THR A 350 -7.91 -14.79 -0.48
CA THR A 350 -8.39 -15.27 -1.77
C THR A 350 -7.42 -14.90 -2.89
N LYS A 351 -7.56 -15.56 -4.05
CA LYS A 351 -6.81 -15.25 -5.26
C LYS A 351 -7.76 -14.64 -6.28
N ILE A 352 -7.43 -13.45 -6.74
CA ILE A 352 -8.16 -12.76 -7.81
C ILE A 352 -7.19 -12.34 -8.90
N THR A 353 -7.75 -11.92 -10.03
CA THR A 353 -7.09 -11.04 -10.99
C THR A 353 -7.55 -9.61 -10.75
N PHE A 354 -6.77 -8.63 -11.23
CA PHE A 354 -7.20 -7.24 -11.32
C PHE A 354 -6.72 -6.68 -12.66
N LEU A 355 -7.64 -6.16 -13.48
CA LEU A 355 -7.39 -5.74 -14.86
C LEU A 355 -6.76 -6.89 -15.69
N GLY A 356 -7.25 -8.11 -15.48
CA GLY A 356 -6.74 -9.34 -16.10
C GLY A 356 -5.34 -9.78 -15.64
N LEU A 357 -4.70 -9.04 -14.73
CA LEU A 357 -3.38 -9.36 -14.21
C LEU A 357 -3.50 -10.26 -12.99
N LYS A 358 -2.69 -11.33 -12.96
CA LYS A 358 -2.66 -12.27 -11.84
C LYS A 358 -1.97 -11.66 -10.63
N MET A 359 -2.53 -11.92 -9.45
CA MET A 359 -1.87 -11.67 -8.17
C MET A 359 -0.83 -12.76 -7.89
N ASN A 360 0.41 -12.37 -7.58
CA ASN A 360 1.48 -13.32 -7.26
C ASN A 360 1.21 -14.10 -5.96
N ASN A 361 0.64 -13.41 -4.97
CA ASN A 361 0.29 -13.95 -3.67
C ASN A 361 -1.18 -13.60 -3.40
N PRO A 362 -1.91 -14.41 -2.62
CA PRO A 362 -3.29 -14.09 -2.27
C PRO A 362 -3.36 -12.79 -1.45
N ILE A 363 -4.56 -12.23 -1.37
CA ILE A 363 -4.86 -11.03 -0.59
C ILE A 363 -6.05 -11.33 0.33
N HIS A 364 -6.27 -10.49 1.34
CA HIS A 364 -7.42 -10.63 2.21
C HIS A 364 -8.71 -10.30 1.45
N ILE A 365 -9.82 -10.95 1.80
CA ILE A 365 -11.10 -10.83 1.08
C ILE A 365 -11.61 -9.38 1.02
N GLU A 366 -11.32 -8.58 2.04
CA GLU A 366 -11.70 -7.16 2.05
C GLU A 366 -11.02 -6.34 0.95
N LEU A 367 -9.73 -6.59 0.69
CA LEU A 367 -9.04 -5.96 -0.43
C LEU A 367 -9.55 -6.50 -1.77
N ALA A 368 -9.82 -7.81 -1.84
CA ALA A 368 -10.35 -8.42 -3.07
C ALA A 368 -11.72 -7.83 -3.45
N LYS A 369 -12.63 -7.67 -2.48
CA LYS A 369 -13.93 -7.00 -2.67
C LYS A 369 -13.77 -5.59 -3.22
N HIS A 370 -12.83 -4.82 -2.67
CA HIS A 370 -12.53 -3.47 -3.13
C HIS A 370 -12.04 -3.46 -4.57
N LEU A 371 -11.05 -4.29 -4.90
CA LEU A 371 -10.46 -4.35 -6.24
C LEU A 371 -11.47 -4.81 -7.31
N ILE A 372 -12.37 -5.74 -6.99
CA ILE A 372 -13.46 -6.16 -7.90
C ILE A 372 -14.39 -4.99 -8.22
N LYS A 373 -14.75 -4.18 -7.21
CA LYS A 373 -15.58 -2.99 -7.41
C LYS A 373 -14.88 -1.97 -8.30
N VAL A 374 -13.60 -1.71 -8.03
CA VAL A 374 -12.77 -0.78 -8.83
C VAL A 374 -12.63 -1.28 -10.28
N GLU A 375 -12.37 -2.57 -10.49
CA GLU A 375 -12.23 -3.14 -11.84
C GLU A 375 -13.51 -2.95 -12.64
N LYS A 376 -14.68 -3.22 -12.05
CA LYS A 376 -15.97 -2.98 -12.72
C LYS A 376 -16.18 -1.51 -13.09
N LYS A 377 -15.77 -0.58 -12.23
CA LYS A 377 -15.78 0.86 -12.55
C LYS A 377 -14.93 1.15 -13.78
N PHE A 378 -13.70 0.63 -13.82
CA PHE A 378 -12.82 0.80 -14.99
C PHE A 378 -13.37 0.13 -16.24
N LEU A 379 -14.03 -1.03 -16.14
CA LEU A 379 -14.66 -1.69 -17.29
C LEU A 379 -15.84 -0.89 -17.83
N LYS A 380 -16.61 -0.23 -16.97
CA LYS A 380 -17.67 0.70 -17.40
C LYS A 380 -17.10 1.91 -18.13
N GLU A 381 -15.93 2.39 -17.72
CA GLU A 381 -15.27 3.55 -18.31
C GLU A 381 -14.56 3.23 -19.64
N TYR A 382 -13.85 2.11 -19.72
CA TYR A 382 -12.98 1.77 -20.86
C TYR A 382 -13.52 0.65 -21.75
N GLY A 383 -14.63 0.01 -21.39
CA GLY A 383 -15.32 -1.01 -22.18
C GLY A 383 -14.75 -2.43 -22.09
N SER A 384 -13.43 -2.60 -21.94
CA SER A 384 -12.79 -3.92 -21.81
C SER A 384 -11.59 -3.92 -20.86
N ILE A 385 -11.17 -5.11 -20.42
CA ILE A 385 -9.98 -5.30 -19.58
C ILE A 385 -8.73 -4.84 -20.33
N GLU A 386 -8.61 -5.19 -21.62
CA GLU A 386 -7.47 -4.86 -22.46
C GLU A 386 -7.31 -3.34 -22.61
N GLU A 387 -8.42 -2.64 -22.86
CA GLU A 387 -8.40 -1.19 -23.03
C GLU A 387 -8.16 -0.49 -21.69
N ALA A 388 -8.82 -0.92 -20.61
CA ALA A 388 -8.58 -0.39 -19.26
C ALA A 388 -7.09 -0.54 -18.87
N LYS A 389 -6.52 -1.73 -19.05
CA LYS A 389 -5.11 -2.00 -18.74
C LYS A 389 -4.18 -1.08 -19.53
N LYS A 390 -4.44 -0.90 -20.84
CA LYS A 390 -3.67 -0.02 -21.72
C LYS A 390 -3.76 1.45 -21.30
N GLN A 391 -4.97 1.95 -21.03
CA GLN A 391 -5.20 3.34 -20.64
C GLN A 391 -4.63 3.66 -19.27
N LEU A 392 -4.73 2.73 -18.32
CA LEU A 392 -4.25 2.90 -16.95
C LEU A 392 -2.74 2.64 -16.79
N GLY A 393 -2.09 2.08 -17.81
CA GLY A 393 -0.64 1.89 -17.85
C GLY A 393 -0.12 0.77 -16.94
N VAL A 394 -0.95 -0.23 -16.61
CA VAL A 394 -0.53 -1.38 -15.79
C VAL A 394 -0.11 -2.53 -16.70
N SER A 395 1.01 -3.18 -16.43
CA SER A 395 1.54 -4.18 -17.36
C SER A 395 2.12 -5.43 -16.71
N GLU A 396 2.30 -5.43 -15.39
CA GLU A 396 3.01 -6.50 -14.68
C GLU A 396 2.14 -7.32 -13.73
N ILE A 397 2.70 -8.43 -13.26
CA ILE A 397 2.13 -9.21 -12.17
C ILE A 397 2.06 -8.36 -10.91
N ILE A 398 0.89 -8.37 -10.27
CA ILE A 398 0.62 -7.60 -9.05
C ILE A 398 1.16 -8.37 -7.84
N LYS A 399 1.88 -7.70 -6.94
CA LYS A 399 2.34 -8.32 -5.69
C LYS A 399 1.29 -8.14 -4.60
N GLY A 400 0.68 -9.23 -4.14
CA GLY A 400 -0.28 -9.24 -3.02
C GLY A 400 0.39 -9.39 -1.65
N CYS A 401 -0.16 -10.25 -0.80
CA CYS A 401 0.33 -10.48 0.57
C CYS A 401 1.81 -10.87 0.63
N ARG A 402 2.44 -10.61 1.78
CA ARG A 402 3.79 -11.06 2.12
C ARG A 402 3.74 -11.87 3.41
N GLU A 403 4.46 -13.01 3.43
CA GLU A 403 4.58 -13.83 4.65
C GLU A 403 5.41 -13.13 5.73
N TYR A 404 6.40 -12.34 5.32
CA TYR A 404 7.20 -11.49 6.17
C TYR A 404 7.68 -10.27 5.38
N SER A 405 8.04 -9.20 6.09
CA SER A 405 8.52 -7.96 5.48
C SER A 405 10.00 -7.81 5.76
N THR A 406 10.75 -7.44 4.72
CA THR A 406 12.20 -7.20 4.79
C THR A 406 12.55 -5.73 4.95
N SER A 407 11.65 -4.81 4.59
CA SER A 407 11.90 -3.37 4.55
C SER A 407 11.10 -2.59 5.60
N ALA A 408 9.79 -2.81 5.67
CA ALA A 408 8.92 -2.17 6.64
C ALA A 408 8.65 -3.10 7.82
N GLU A 409 8.69 -2.57 9.04
CA GLU A 409 8.51 -3.38 10.25
C GLU A 409 7.13 -4.07 10.32
N TYR A 410 6.07 -3.34 9.94
CA TYR A 410 4.67 -3.79 9.91
C TYR A 410 3.96 -3.23 8.66
N SER A 411 4.22 -3.83 7.49
CA SER A 411 3.56 -3.45 6.23
C SER A 411 2.13 -4.00 6.16
N MET A 412 1.22 -3.27 5.50
CA MET A 412 -0.14 -3.76 5.19
C MET A 412 -0.15 -5.02 4.32
N HIS A 413 0.95 -5.30 3.59
CA HIS A 413 1.13 -6.58 2.90
C HIS A 413 1.11 -7.78 3.85
N LEU A 414 1.54 -7.63 5.11
CA LEU A 414 1.53 -8.73 6.10
C LEU A 414 0.11 -9.16 6.49
N PHE A 415 -0.85 -8.26 6.28
CA PHE A 415 -2.26 -8.47 6.61
C PHE A 415 -3.10 -8.80 5.37
N GLY A 416 -2.48 -8.84 4.18
CA GLY A 416 -3.19 -9.03 2.91
C GLY A 416 -3.99 -7.83 2.43
N LEU A 417 -3.68 -6.63 2.97
CA LEU A 417 -4.42 -5.38 2.72
C LEU A 417 -3.62 -4.37 1.89
N ALA A 418 -2.63 -4.86 1.13
CA ALA A 418 -1.86 -4.04 0.20
C ALA A 418 -1.50 -4.81 -1.07
N ILE A 419 -1.27 -4.05 -2.14
CA ILE A 419 -0.72 -4.51 -3.40
C ILE A 419 0.43 -3.61 -3.88
N ASP A 420 1.35 -4.19 -4.64
CA ASP A 420 2.30 -3.41 -5.45
C ASP A 420 1.98 -3.58 -6.94
N LEU A 421 1.74 -2.47 -7.64
CA LEU A 421 1.50 -2.40 -9.08
C LEU A 421 2.79 -2.02 -9.82
N ASP A 422 3.05 -2.68 -10.95
CA ASP A 422 4.22 -2.44 -11.80
C ASP A 422 5.52 -2.34 -10.97
N TYR A 423 5.70 -3.38 -10.14
CA TYR A 423 6.78 -3.46 -9.17
C TYR A 423 8.15 -3.24 -9.82
N TRP A 424 8.43 -3.73 -11.02
CA TRP A 424 9.78 -3.53 -11.59
C TRP A 424 9.98 -2.14 -12.19
N LYS A 425 8.90 -1.44 -12.51
CA LYS A 425 8.91 -0.16 -13.21
C LYS A 425 8.86 1.06 -12.27
N ASN A 426 8.29 0.90 -11.09
CA ASN A 426 8.20 1.98 -10.11
C ASN A 426 9.28 1.85 -9.02
N PRO A 427 9.98 2.94 -8.66
CA PRO A 427 11.03 2.91 -7.66
C PRO A 427 10.51 3.02 -6.24
N TYR A 428 11.35 2.57 -5.30
CA TYR A 428 11.20 2.80 -3.87
C TYR A 428 12.26 3.81 -3.40
N VAL A 429 11.83 5.04 -3.14
CA VAL A 429 12.62 6.22 -2.74
C VAL A 429 12.15 6.79 -1.40
N ALA A 430 11.89 5.91 -0.44
CA ALA A 430 11.37 6.30 0.88
C ALA A 430 12.37 7.10 1.75
N LEU A 431 11.87 7.76 2.80
CA LEU A 431 12.70 8.50 3.77
C LEU A 431 13.86 7.67 4.34
N GLY A 432 14.99 8.33 4.60
CA GLY A 432 16.17 7.70 5.20
C GLY A 432 16.93 6.74 4.30
N THR A 433 16.47 6.51 3.06
CA THR A 433 17.12 5.59 2.13
C THR A 433 18.22 6.28 1.31
N LYS A 434 19.27 5.52 0.95
CA LYS A 434 20.26 5.92 -0.07
C LYS A 434 19.56 6.38 -1.35
N SER A 435 18.49 5.69 -1.73
CA SER A 435 17.66 5.95 -2.91
C SER A 435 17.04 7.36 -2.91
N ARG A 436 16.46 7.81 -1.79
CA ARG A 436 15.88 9.16 -1.68
C ARG A 436 16.94 10.24 -1.71
N ASN A 437 18.03 10.06 -0.98
CA ASN A 437 19.11 11.05 -0.95
C ASN A 437 19.72 11.21 -2.33
N ASN A 438 19.87 10.10 -3.06
CA ASN A 438 20.31 10.12 -4.44
C ASN A 438 19.31 10.84 -5.36
N LEU A 439 18.02 10.47 -5.30
CA LEU A 439 16.97 11.13 -6.08
C LEU A 439 16.97 12.65 -5.84
N ASN A 440 17.01 13.10 -4.58
CA ASN A 440 17.03 14.53 -4.28
C ASN A 440 18.30 15.25 -4.74
N ARG A 441 19.46 14.57 -4.75
CA ARG A 441 20.69 15.10 -5.34
C ARG A 441 20.51 15.30 -6.85
N VAL A 442 19.96 14.29 -7.54
CA VAL A 442 19.69 14.36 -8.99
C VAL A 442 18.65 15.42 -9.30
N LEU A 443 17.52 15.47 -8.58
CA LEU A 443 16.50 16.50 -8.72
C LEU A 443 17.09 17.90 -8.52
N LYS A 444 17.92 18.11 -7.50
CA LYS A 444 18.57 19.41 -7.28
C LYS A 444 19.42 19.81 -8.48
N ARG A 445 20.23 18.90 -9.01
CA ARG A 445 21.09 19.17 -10.18
C ARG A 445 20.26 19.43 -11.45
N ALA A 446 19.24 18.62 -11.69
CA ALA A 446 18.29 18.80 -12.78
C ALA A 446 17.58 20.15 -12.69
N GLY A 447 17.15 20.53 -11.49
CA GLY A 447 16.50 21.82 -11.22
C GLY A 447 17.39 23.01 -11.54
N LYS A 448 18.68 22.92 -11.22
CA LYS A 448 19.67 23.95 -11.59
C LYS A 448 19.85 24.10 -13.10
N LEU A 449 19.83 22.99 -13.86
CA LEU A 449 19.92 23.05 -15.32
C LEU A 449 18.63 23.62 -15.94
N LEU A 450 17.48 23.14 -15.46
CA LEU A 450 16.16 23.47 -15.98
C LEU A 450 15.59 24.79 -15.44
N ASN A 451 16.31 25.46 -14.53
CA ASN A 451 15.85 26.63 -13.78
C ASN A 451 14.52 26.39 -13.04
N LYS A 452 14.42 25.29 -12.30
CA LYS A 452 13.26 24.88 -11.48
C LYS A 452 13.68 24.47 -10.08
N GLU A 453 12.84 24.74 -9.07
CA GLU A 453 13.03 24.16 -7.74
C GLU A 453 12.47 22.73 -7.70
N LEU A 454 13.35 21.73 -7.84
CA LEU A 454 12.96 20.33 -7.80
C LEU A 454 13.42 19.68 -6.51
N LYS A 455 12.47 19.17 -5.72
CA LYS A 455 12.74 18.42 -4.49
C LYS A 455 11.59 17.50 -4.16
N PHE A 456 11.89 16.23 -3.95
CA PHE A 456 10.91 15.30 -3.41
C PHE A 456 10.66 15.58 -1.92
N LYS A 457 9.43 15.99 -1.62
CA LYS A 457 8.92 16.24 -0.27
C LYS A 457 7.91 15.16 0.07
N LYS A 458 7.95 14.70 1.32
CA LYS A 458 6.97 13.73 1.82
C LYS A 458 5.72 14.52 2.21
N ASP A 459 4.55 14.02 1.84
CA ASP A 459 3.30 14.70 2.15
C ASP A 459 2.16 13.74 2.46
N TRP A 460 1.91 13.53 3.75
CA TRP A 460 0.80 12.72 4.24
C TRP A 460 -0.52 13.49 4.33
N LYS A 461 -0.47 14.82 4.40
CA LYS A 461 -1.63 15.65 4.76
C LYS A 461 -2.35 16.18 3.53
N SER A 462 -1.64 16.33 2.41
CA SER A 462 -2.24 16.81 1.18
C SER A 462 -3.25 15.85 0.60
N ASP A 463 -4.18 16.40 -0.18
CA ASP A 463 -5.06 15.63 -1.05
C ASP A 463 -4.25 14.73 -2.01
N LEU A 464 -4.76 13.53 -2.31
CA LEU A 464 -4.05 12.55 -3.12
C LEU A 464 -3.82 13.04 -4.56
N SER A 465 -4.76 13.80 -5.13
CA SER A 465 -4.61 14.41 -6.46
C SER A 465 -3.45 15.40 -6.47
N LYS A 466 -3.34 16.24 -5.43
CA LYS A 466 -2.22 17.19 -5.30
C LYS A 466 -0.87 16.49 -5.17
N VAL A 467 -0.81 15.41 -4.38
CA VAL A 467 0.42 14.61 -4.26
C VAL A 467 0.80 13.98 -5.61
N TYR A 468 -0.19 13.45 -6.35
CA TYR A 468 0.06 12.93 -7.68
C TYR A 468 0.59 14.01 -8.62
N GLU A 469 -0.02 15.20 -8.64
CA GLU A 469 0.40 16.32 -9.49
C GLU A 469 1.83 16.76 -9.19
N GLN A 470 2.17 16.92 -7.90
CA GLN A 470 3.53 17.25 -7.47
C GLN A 470 4.54 16.20 -7.94
N ASN A 471 4.24 14.91 -7.74
CA ASN A 471 5.14 13.85 -8.15
C ASN A 471 5.23 13.75 -9.68
N SER A 472 4.14 13.97 -10.41
CA SER A 472 4.12 13.99 -11.88
C SER A 472 4.92 15.16 -12.46
N GLU A 473 4.94 16.31 -11.80
CA GLU A 473 5.77 17.45 -12.21
C GLU A 473 7.27 17.16 -12.02
N LEU A 474 7.63 16.55 -10.89
CA LEU A 474 8.99 16.08 -10.63
C LEU A 474 9.42 15.05 -11.69
N ASP A 475 8.53 14.11 -11.99
CA ASP A 475 8.73 13.04 -12.95
C ASP A 475 8.99 13.58 -14.37
N LYS A 476 8.09 14.44 -14.88
CA LYS A 476 8.26 15.11 -16.18
C LYS A 476 9.55 15.93 -16.26
N SER A 477 9.95 16.56 -15.15
CA SER A 477 11.21 17.33 -15.11
C SER A 477 12.43 16.41 -15.16
N LEU A 478 12.35 15.22 -14.53
CA LEU A 478 13.37 14.19 -14.66
C LEU A 478 13.40 13.57 -16.06
N GLU A 479 12.25 13.29 -16.67
CA GLU A 479 12.18 12.81 -18.06
C GLU A 479 12.85 13.80 -19.02
N GLN A 480 12.55 15.11 -18.88
CA GLN A 480 13.20 16.13 -19.69
C GLN A 480 14.72 16.13 -19.46
N TYR A 481 15.16 16.16 -18.20
CA TYR A 481 16.58 16.16 -17.82
C TYR A 481 17.31 14.93 -18.37
N PHE A 482 16.77 13.73 -18.18
CA PHE A 482 17.36 12.49 -18.67
C PHE A 482 17.30 12.38 -20.19
N SER A 483 16.31 12.98 -20.86
CA SER A 483 16.25 13.01 -22.32
C SER A 483 17.46 13.69 -22.97
N PHE A 484 18.19 14.52 -22.23
CA PHE A 484 19.43 15.14 -22.70
C PHE A 484 20.60 14.17 -22.80
N SER A 485 20.58 13.01 -22.13
CA SER A 485 21.63 12.00 -22.29
C SER A 485 21.61 11.34 -23.67
N TYR A 486 20.49 11.41 -24.39
CA TYR A 486 20.35 10.79 -25.70
C TYR A 486 21.24 11.44 -26.75
N ASP A 487 21.91 10.62 -27.56
CA ASP A 487 22.68 11.06 -28.72
C ASP A 487 21.78 11.41 -29.91
N LYS A 488 20.90 12.40 -29.71
CA LYS A 488 20.00 12.94 -30.73
C LYS A 488 20.34 14.40 -30.99
N PRO A 489 20.54 14.83 -32.26
CA PRO A 489 20.88 16.23 -32.58
C PRO A 489 19.90 17.26 -31.99
N SER A 490 18.60 16.94 -31.96
CA SER A 490 17.57 17.80 -31.37
C SER A 490 17.77 17.99 -29.86
N LYS A 491 18.14 16.92 -29.13
CA LYS A 491 18.39 16.97 -27.68
C LYS A 491 19.70 17.66 -27.32
N LYS A 492 20.75 17.47 -28.12
CA LYS A 492 22.00 18.24 -27.98
C LYS A 492 21.77 19.74 -28.19
N THR A 493 20.97 20.09 -29.20
CA THR A 493 20.61 21.49 -29.47
C THR A 493 19.80 22.10 -28.33
N GLU A 494 18.83 21.35 -27.80
CA GLU A 494 18.03 21.77 -26.63
C GLU A 494 18.91 21.97 -25.39
N LEU A 495 19.77 21.00 -25.06
CA LEU A 495 20.71 21.10 -23.94
C LEU A 495 21.65 22.30 -24.07
N SER A 496 22.19 22.55 -25.27
CA SER A 496 23.07 23.69 -25.53
C SER A 496 22.40 25.03 -25.18
N LYS A 497 21.09 25.17 -25.45
CA LYS A 497 20.33 26.37 -25.03
C LYS A 497 20.32 26.54 -23.52
N TYR A 498 20.10 25.47 -22.75
CA TYR A 498 20.15 25.54 -21.29
C TYR A 498 21.55 25.92 -20.78
N LEU A 499 22.60 25.33 -21.35
CA LEU A 499 23.99 25.62 -20.97
C LEU A 499 24.42 27.06 -21.30
N GLN A 500 23.91 27.65 -22.39
CA GLN A 500 24.22 29.04 -22.76
C GLN A 500 23.60 30.07 -21.82
N HIS A 501 22.47 29.75 -21.18
CA HIS A 501 21.72 30.69 -20.34
C HIS A 501 21.88 30.42 -18.84
N THR A 502 22.50 29.30 -18.46
CA THR A 502 22.67 28.95 -17.06
C THR A 502 23.68 29.88 -16.37
N LYS A 503 23.37 30.24 -15.13
CA LYS A 503 24.30 30.91 -14.20
C LYS A 503 24.74 29.98 -13.07
N ASP A 504 24.26 28.73 -13.05
CA ASP A 504 24.62 27.81 -11.98
C ASP A 504 26.06 27.34 -12.16
N PRO A 505 26.93 27.46 -11.13
CA PRO A 505 28.34 27.07 -11.24
C PRO A 505 28.56 25.59 -11.60
N GLU A 506 27.57 24.72 -11.35
CA GLU A 506 27.65 23.31 -11.72
C GLU A 506 27.52 23.08 -13.22
N TRP A 507 26.93 24.02 -13.97
CA TRP A 507 26.67 23.91 -15.40
C TRP A 507 27.41 24.95 -16.25
N LEU A 508 27.81 26.07 -15.63
CA LEU A 508 28.48 27.17 -16.32
C LEU A 508 29.78 26.70 -17.00
N GLY A 509 29.89 26.98 -18.30
CA GLY A 509 31.07 26.68 -19.10
C GLY A 509 31.21 25.21 -19.54
N LYS A 510 30.26 24.32 -19.20
CA LYS A 510 30.29 22.93 -19.65
C LYS A 510 29.97 22.79 -21.13
N THR A 511 30.63 21.86 -21.82
CA THR A 511 30.20 21.44 -23.16
C THR A 511 28.96 20.56 -23.09
N VAL A 512 28.33 20.33 -24.25
CA VAL A 512 27.20 19.39 -24.38
C VAL A 512 27.63 18.00 -23.93
N GLU A 513 28.80 17.52 -24.34
CA GLU A 513 29.32 16.19 -24.02
C GLU A 513 29.59 16.04 -22.51
N GLU A 514 30.21 17.04 -21.88
CA GLU A 514 30.45 17.03 -20.43
C GLU A 514 29.14 16.99 -19.64
N ALA A 515 28.15 17.79 -20.06
CA ALA A 515 26.84 17.80 -19.44
C ALA A 515 26.11 16.45 -19.62
N GLN A 516 26.16 15.87 -20.82
CA GLN A 516 25.61 14.55 -21.11
C GLN A 516 26.23 13.46 -20.22
N ASN A 517 27.54 13.50 -20.01
CA ASN A 517 28.23 12.56 -19.13
C ASN A 517 27.73 12.66 -17.67
N ILE A 518 27.50 13.87 -17.16
CA ILE A 518 26.94 14.08 -15.82
C ILE A 518 25.51 13.53 -15.72
N ILE A 519 24.67 13.81 -16.72
CA ILE A 519 23.29 13.30 -16.78
C ILE A 519 23.30 11.76 -16.82
N GLN A 520 24.21 11.15 -17.58
CA GLN A 520 24.36 9.71 -17.64
C GLN A 520 24.78 9.10 -16.30
N GLN A 521 25.70 9.75 -15.57
CA GLN A 521 26.08 9.34 -14.22
C GLN A 521 24.90 9.43 -13.25
N ASP A 522 24.00 10.41 -13.42
CA ASP A 522 22.79 10.52 -12.61
C ASP A 522 21.79 9.40 -12.89
N ILE A 523 21.59 9.05 -14.16
CA ILE A 523 20.78 7.90 -14.56
C ILE A 523 21.34 6.62 -13.93
N ASP A 524 22.66 6.39 -14.06
CA ASP A 524 23.33 5.21 -13.52
C ASP A 524 23.22 5.14 -12.01
N SER A 525 23.40 6.28 -11.34
CA SER A 525 23.28 6.36 -9.89
C SER A 525 21.86 6.08 -9.42
N CYS A 526 20.84 6.66 -10.07
CA CYS A 526 19.44 6.35 -9.78
C CYS A 526 19.16 4.86 -9.96
N ALA A 527 19.52 4.29 -11.11
CA ALA A 527 19.32 2.87 -11.42
C ALA A 527 20.01 1.94 -10.39
N GLU A 528 21.25 2.25 -10.00
CA GLU A 528 21.95 1.51 -8.94
C GLU A 528 21.19 1.60 -7.62
N SER A 529 20.81 2.81 -7.21
CA SER A 529 20.20 3.06 -5.90
C SER A 529 18.77 2.55 -5.77
N TRP A 530 18.06 2.39 -6.88
CA TRP A 530 16.71 1.83 -6.88
C TRP A 530 16.73 0.30 -6.97
N SER A 531 17.88 -0.27 -7.37
CA SER A 531 18.29 -1.67 -7.22
C SER A 531 17.29 -2.71 -7.76
N ARG A 532 16.58 -2.42 -8.86
CA ARG A 532 15.75 -3.40 -9.56
C ARG A 532 16.27 -3.64 -10.98
N LYS A 533 16.11 -4.88 -11.45
CA LYS A 533 16.52 -5.31 -12.79
C LYS A 533 15.78 -4.47 -13.85
N GLY A 534 16.50 -3.92 -14.82
CA GLY A 534 15.92 -3.17 -15.94
C GLY A 534 15.53 -1.71 -15.64
N GLN A 535 15.82 -1.20 -14.45
CA GLN A 535 15.44 0.17 -14.07
C GLN A 535 16.10 1.25 -14.90
N LYS A 536 17.32 1.04 -15.41
CA LYS A 536 17.99 2.03 -16.25
C LYS A 536 17.14 2.38 -17.49
N ASP A 537 16.63 1.35 -18.18
CA ASP A 537 15.80 1.53 -19.36
C ASP A 537 14.48 2.23 -19.01
N GLN A 538 13.84 1.80 -17.92
CA GLN A 538 12.60 2.42 -17.42
C GLN A 538 12.78 3.90 -17.05
N ILE A 539 13.89 4.23 -16.37
CA ILE A 539 14.24 5.59 -15.96
C ILE A 539 14.39 6.48 -17.19
N THR A 540 15.07 5.97 -18.21
CA THR A 540 15.25 6.72 -19.45
C THR A 540 13.93 6.88 -20.21
N GLU A 541 13.07 5.85 -20.21
CA GLU A 541 11.81 5.87 -20.96
C GLU A 541 10.73 6.74 -20.30
N SER A 542 10.64 6.74 -18.97
CA SER A 542 9.47 7.26 -18.23
C SER A 542 9.79 7.90 -16.88
N GLY A 543 11.06 8.20 -16.61
CA GLY A 543 11.45 8.82 -15.34
C GLY A 543 11.26 7.91 -14.12
N MET A 544 10.53 8.39 -13.12
CA MET A 544 10.28 7.71 -11.85
C MET A 544 8.84 7.21 -11.68
N MET A 545 7.90 7.56 -12.57
CA MET A 545 6.50 7.13 -12.46
C MET A 545 5.97 6.60 -13.78
N ASN A 546 5.36 5.42 -13.76
CA ASN A 546 4.62 4.92 -14.93
C ASN A 546 3.09 4.84 -14.71
N LEU A 547 2.63 4.96 -13.47
CA LEU A 547 1.21 4.86 -13.12
C LEU A 547 0.46 6.14 -13.47
N LYS A 548 -0.67 5.99 -14.17
CA LYS A 548 -1.52 7.11 -14.60
C LYS A 548 -2.38 7.66 -13.45
N LYS A 549 -2.76 8.93 -13.56
CA LYS A 549 -3.53 9.64 -12.51
C LYS A 549 -4.85 8.95 -12.26
N GLU A 550 -5.49 8.55 -13.34
CA GLU A 550 -6.78 7.86 -13.39
C GLU A 550 -6.73 6.54 -12.61
N LEU A 551 -5.62 5.81 -12.68
CA LEU A 551 -5.40 4.61 -11.88
C LEU A 551 -5.18 4.95 -10.41
N VAL A 552 -4.25 5.86 -10.11
CA VAL A 552 -3.88 6.20 -8.73
C VAL A 552 -5.06 6.74 -7.94
N LEU A 553 -5.89 7.59 -8.55
CA LEU A 553 -7.09 8.12 -7.93
C LEU A 553 -8.26 7.14 -8.01
N GLY A 554 -8.41 6.46 -9.15
CA GLY A 554 -9.54 5.56 -9.41
C GLY A 554 -9.52 4.28 -8.60
N ILE A 555 -8.33 3.80 -8.21
CA ILE A 555 -8.20 2.64 -7.32
C ILE A 555 -8.66 2.94 -5.90
N ASP A 556 -8.72 4.21 -5.50
CA ASP A 556 -9.30 4.64 -4.21
C ASP A 556 -8.71 3.88 -3.00
N LEU A 557 -7.37 3.75 -3.00
CA LEU A 557 -6.55 3.22 -1.90
C LEU A 557 -5.54 4.28 -1.46
N ASP A 558 -4.96 4.13 -0.26
CA ASP A 558 -3.82 4.97 0.13
C ASP A 558 -2.63 4.61 -0.77
N TRP A 559 -1.97 5.62 -1.32
CA TRP A 559 -0.89 5.44 -2.29
C TRP A 559 0.47 5.81 -1.70
N GLY A 560 1.44 4.92 -1.90
CA GLY A 560 2.78 5.06 -1.38
C GLY A 560 3.60 6.21 -1.94
N GLY A 561 3.19 6.80 -3.08
CA GLY A 561 3.81 7.99 -3.65
C GLY A 561 3.89 9.18 -2.68
N ARG A 562 3.03 9.22 -1.65
CA ARG A 562 3.09 10.20 -0.54
C ARG A 562 4.41 10.17 0.24
N TYR A 563 5.07 9.01 0.27
CA TYR A 563 6.28 8.77 1.04
C TYR A 563 7.41 8.14 0.23
N GLY A 564 7.24 8.04 -1.09
CA GLY A 564 8.28 7.61 -2.03
C GLY A 564 8.21 6.12 -2.38
N ASP A 565 7.07 5.47 -2.18
CA ASP A 565 6.84 4.08 -2.56
C ASP A 565 5.82 4.01 -3.70
N TYR A 566 6.26 4.29 -4.94
CA TYR A 566 5.36 4.57 -6.06
C TYR A 566 4.54 3.37 -6.54
N MET A 567 4.98 2.14 -6.26
CA MET A 567 4.22 0.93 -6.61
C MET A 567 3.11 0.60 -5.62
N HIS A 568 3.17 1.14 -4.39
CA HIS A 568 2.41 0.61 -3.26
C HIS A 568 1.03 1.22 -3.12
N PHE A 569 0.02 0.36 -2.90
CA PHE A 569 -1.34 0.75 -2.58
C PHE A 569 -1.86 -0.08 -1.41
N ASP A 570 -2.48 0.55 -0.42
CA ASP A 570 -3.03 -0.15 0.74
C ASP A 570 -4.35 0.40 1.25
N MET A 571 -5.02 -0.37 2.12
CA MET A 571 -6.33 -0.03 2.66
C MET A 571 -6.29 0.86 3.91
N ARG A 572 -5.19 1.56 4.24
CA ARG A 572 -5.13 2.38 5.47
C ARG A 572 -6.16 3.51 5.49
N ASN A 573 -6.63 3.95 4.33
CA ASN A 573 -7.72 4.91 4.18
C ASN A 573 -9.13 4.29 4.26
N LYS A 574 -9.24 2.97 4.48
CA LYS A 574 -10.50 2.24 4.64
C LYS A 574 -10.69 1.79 6.09
N PRO A 575 -11.95 1.58 6.57
CA PRO A 575 -12.21 1.31 7.98
C PRO A 575 -11.38 0.14 8.57
N ILE A 576 -11.34 -1.01 7.89
CA ILE A 576 -10.60 -2.18 8.38
C ILE A 576 -9.07 -1.95 8.37
N GLY A 577 -8.54 -1.28 7.34
CA GLY A 577 -7.12 -0.98 7.28
C GLY A 577 -6.72 0.10 8.27
N GLN A 578 -7.57 1.09 8.54
CA GLN A 578 -7.38 2.09 9.58
C GLN A 578 -7.35 1.44 10.98
N LYS A 579 -8.26 0.50 11.26
CA LYS A 579 -8.29 -0.29 12.50
C LYS A 579 -6.96 -1.01 12.75
N ILE A 580 -6.46 -1.72 11.74
CA ILE A 580 -5.17 -2.41 11.79
C ILE A 580 -4.01 -1.42 11.91
N TYR A 581 -4.03 -0.32 11.16
CA TYR A 581 -2.99 0.71 11.24
C TYR A 581 -2.89 1.34 12.63
N GLN A 582 -4.02 1.66 13.27
CA GLN A 582 -4.04 2.13 14.65
C GLN A 582 -3.50 1.09 15.63
N ALA A 583 -3.84 -0.19 15.43
CA ALA A 583 -3.29 -1.29 16.22
C ALA A 583 -1.77 -1.42 16.06
N ILE A 584 -1.23 -1.25 14.84
CA ILE A 584 0.22 -1.18 14.59
C ILE A 584 0.85 -0.06 15.43
N GLN A 585 0.24 1.14 15.47
CA GLN A 585 0.78 2.26 16.25
C GLN A 585 0.76 1.97 17.76
N ARG A 586 -0.34 1.40 18.28
CA ARG A 586 -0.44 0.97 19.69
C ARG A 586 0.61 -0.09 20.03
N TYR A 587 0.81 -1.05 19.14
CA TYR A 587 1.81 -2.10 19.29
C TYR A 587 3.22 -1.52 19.37
N LYS A 588 3.59 -0.65 18.41
CA LYS A 588 4.90 0.05 18.40
C LYS A 588 5.13 0.85 19.67
N LYS A 589 4.14 1.61 20.14
CA LYS A 589 4.24 2.38 21.39
C LYS A 589 4.50 1.47 22.59
N THR A 590 3.85 0.31 22.63
CA THR A 590 4.03 -0.69 23.70
C THR A 590 5.44 -1.29 23.66
N GLN A 591 5.95 -1.67 22.48
CA GLN A 591 7.31 -2.19 22.34
C GLN A 591 8.38 -1.15 22.70
N LYS A 592 8.20 0.11 22.28
CA LYS A 592 9.10 1.21 22.67
C LYS A 592 9.16 1.40 24.19
N LYS A 593 8.03 1.26 24.90
CA LYS A 593 8.00 1.32 26.37
C LYS A 593 8.74 0.15 27.01
N LYS A 594 8.51 -1.08 26.53
CA LYS A 594 9.19 -2.29 27.03
C LYS A 594 10.70 -2.22 26.86
N ASN A 595 11.19 -1.66 25.74
CA ASN A 595 12.63 -1.54 25.47
C ASN A 595 13.34 -0.45 26.29
N LYS A 596 12.59 0.44 26.97
CA LYS A 596 13.15 1.47 27.86
C LYS A 596 13.24 1.02 29.32
N GLN A 597 12.52 -0.05 29.66
CA GLN A 597 12.58 -0.73 30.97
C GLN A 597 13.65 -1.81 30.91
#